data_AF-A0A1W0B5D1-F1
#
_entry.id   AF-A0A1W0B5D1-F1
#
_cell.length_a   1.000
_cell.length_b   1.000
_cell.length_c   1.000
_cell.angle_alpha   90.00
_cell.angle_beta   90.00
_cell.angle_gamma   90.00
#
_symmetry.space_group_name_H-M   'P 1'
#
loop_
_entity.id
_entity.type
_entity.pdbx_description
1 polymer ?
#
loop_
_entity_poly.entity_id
_entity_poly.type
_entity_poly.pdbx_seq_one_letter_code
_entity_poly.pdbx_strand_id
1 'polypeptide(L)'
;MFSSIGWSEMVILLVAALVILGPERLPGAVRWTVRSVRQVRDYATGATTQLRQELGPEFDDLRKPLADLQELRGMTPKSMVTKHLLNGDDSLFKDLGTALPDEKDFYGTNSGMPDYPMPKFEKPLERNERPPIDTDAT
;
A
#
# COMPACT_ATOMS: atom_id res chain seq x y z
N MET A 1 9.18 -9.45 6.12
CA MET A 1 8.03 -9.54 7.06
C MET A 1 6.85 -8.69 6.61
N PHE A 2 7.04 -7.52 5.97
CA PHE A 2 5.96 -6.74 5.33
C PHE A 2 5.73 -7.06 3.85
N SER A 3 6.59 -7.87 3.24
CA SER A 3 6.52 -8.28 1.83
C SER A 3 5.39 -9.27 1.52
N SER A 4 4.68 -9.77 2.55
CA SER A 4 3.46 -10.57 2.44
C SER A 4 2.19 -9.75 2.60
N ILE A 5 2.28 -8.41 2.66
CA ILE A 5 1.09 -7.54 2.73
C ILE A 5 0.53 -7.40 1.32
N GLY A 6 -0.52 -8.15 1.03
CA GLY A 6 -1.22 -8.10 -0.23
C GLY A 6 -2.15 -6.89 -0.30
N TRP A 7 -2.78 -6.72 -1.47
CA TRP A 7 -3.84 -5.72 -1.66
C TRP A 7 -5.00 -5.93 -0.66
N SER A 8 -5.31 -7.18 -0.32
CA SER A 8 -6.30 -7.55 0.70
C SER A 8 -6.00 -6.94 2.06
N GLU A 9 -4.77 -7.06 2.54
CA GLU A 9 -4.36 -6.56 3.86
C GLU A 9 -4.35 -5.03 3.89
N MET A 10 -4.02 -4.37 2.78
CA MET A 10 -4.12 -2.91 2.68
C MET A 10 -5.56 -2.41 2.83
N VAL A 11 -6.53 -3.11 2.22
CA VAL A 11 -7.96 -2.79 2.38
C VAL A 11 -8.38 -2.98 3.83
N ILE A 12 -7.95 -4.06 4.49
CA ILE A 12 -8.23 -4.31 5.91
C ILE A 12 -7.67 -3.18 6.79
N LEU A 13 -6.43 -2.75 6.54
CA LEU A 13 -5.83 -1.63 7.27
C LEU A 13 -6.54 -0.31 7.03
N LEU A 14 -7.00 -0.06 5.80
CA LEU A 14 -7.77 1.13 5.45
C LEU A 14 -9.10 1.14 6.20
N VAL A 15 -9.84 0.03 6.18
CA VAL A 15 -11.09 -0.12 6.94
C VAL A 15 -10.84 0.02 8.43
N ALA A 16 -9.80 -0.61 8.98
CA ALA A 16 -9.43 -0.46 10.39
C ALA A 16 -9.13 1.01 10.74
N ALA A 17 -8.39 1.72 9.89
CA ALA A 17 -8.11 3.14 10.08
C ALA A 17 -9.39 3.99 10.02
N LEU A 18 -10.31 3.70 9.10
CA LEU A 18 -11.63 4.36 9.01
C LEU A 18 -12.47 4.10 10.27
N VAL A 19 -12.45 2.90 10.82
CA VAL A 19 -13.21 2.55 12.04
C VAL A 19 -12.60 3.19 13.28
N ILE A 20 -11.29 3.11 13.46
CA ILE A 20 -10.59 3.61 14.65
C ILE A 20 -10.62 5.14 14.69
N LEU A 21 -10.29 5.79 13.57
CA LEU A 21 -10.15 7.24 13.52
C LEU A 21 -11.46 7.94 13.09
N GLY A 22 -12.30 7.25 12.33
CA GLY A 22 -13.52 7.80 11.72
C GLY A 22 -13.27 8.35 10.30
N PRO A 23 -14.20 8.13 9.35
CA PRO A 23 -14.06 8.56 7.95
C PRO A 23 -13.96 10.08 7.80
N GLU A 24 -14.60 10.84 8.68
CA GLU A 24 -14.57 12.31 8.63
C GLU A 24 -13.24 12.90 9.12
N ARG A 25 -12.52 12.17 9.98
CA ARG A 25 -11.32 12.68 10.66
C ARG A 25 -10.04 12.30 9.93
N LEU A 26 -10.01 11.17 9.25
CA LEU A 26 -8.89 10.74 8.40
C LEU A 26 -8.39 11.82 7.42
N PRO A 27 -9.24 12.43 6.57
CA PRO A 27 -8.78 13.45 5.64
C PRO A 27 -8.26 14.70 6.36
N GLY A 28 -8.77 15.01 7.56
CA GLY A 28 -8.23 16.07 8.42
C GLY A 28 -6.83 15.72 8.96
N ALA A 29 -6.67 14.52 9.50
CA ALA A 29 -5.41 14.03 10.06
C ALA A 29 -4.30 13.94 9.01
N VAL A 30 -4.60 13.41 7.82
CA VAL A 30 -3.64 13.35 6.71
C VAL A 30 -3.20 14.77 6.32
N ARG A 31 -4.14 15.71 6.17
CA ARG A 31 -3.83 17.11 5.84
C ARG A 31 -2.96 17.78 6.90
N TRP A 32 -3.22 17.51 8.18
CA TRP A 32 -2.39 18.02 9.27
C TRP A 32 -0.98 17.43 9.22
N THR A 33 -0.85 16.12 9.13
CA THR A 33 0.44 15.43 9.07
C THR A 33 1.28 15.90 7.89
N VAL A 34 0.70 15.98 6.69
CA VAL A 34 1.40 16.47 5.49
C VAL A 34 1.88 17.91 5.68
N ARG A 35 1.02 18.78 6.23
CA ARG A 35 1.39 20.17 6.52
C ARG A 35 2.52 20.25 7.56
N SER A 36 2.43 19.48 8.64
CA SER A 36 3.44 19.42 9.69
C SER A 36 4.79 18.95 9.14
N VAL A 37 4.81 17.87 8.35
CA VAL A 37 6.03 17.37 7.71
C VAL A 37 6.64 18.42 6.78
N ARG A 38 5.82 19.11 5.98
CA ARG A 38 6.29 20.17 5.09
C ARG A 38 6.88 21.33 5.89
N GLN A 39 6.22 21.76 6.95
CA GLN A 39 6.68 22.83 7.83
C GLN A 39 8.02 22.46 8.49
N VAL A 40 8.15 21.23 9.01
CA VAL A 40 9.42 20.72 9.57
C VAL A 40 10.53 20.73 8.51
N ARG A 41 10.25 20.27 7.28
CA ARG A 41 11.21 20.28 6.18
C ARG A 41 11.67 21.70 5.85
N ASP A 42 10.73 22.64 5.78
CA ASP A 42 11.01 24.02 5.42
C ASP A 42 11.86 24.70 6.52
N TYR A 43 11.56 24.47 7.81
CA TYR A 43 12.41 24.92 8.92
C TYR A 43 13.80 24.29 8.90
N ALA A 44 13.89 22.97 8.70
CA ALA A 44 15.17 22.27 8.63
C ALA A 44 16.04 22.80 7.48
N THR A 45 15.43 23.06 6.32
CA THR A 45 16.11 23.64 5.15
C THR A 45 16.59 25.06 5.43
N GLY A 46 15.77 25.89 6.09
CA GLY A 46 16.14 27.24 6.49
C GLY A 46 17.33 27.27 7.46
N ALA A 47 17.25 26.48 8.53
CA ALA A 47 18.33 26.36 9.53
C ALA A 47 19.62 25.83 8.91
N THR A 48 19.52 24.83 8.03
CA THR A 48 20.67 24.29 7.29
C THR A 48 21.32 25.36 6.39
N THR A 49 20.49 26.18 5.74
CA THR A 49 20.98 27.28 4.88
C THR A 49 21.69 28.35 5.69
N GLN A 50 21.17 28.68 6.88
CA GLN A 50 21.79 29.65 7.77
C GLN A 50 23.12 29.15 8.36
N LEU A 51 23.16 27.88 8.81
CA LEU A 51 24.40 27.24 9.25
C LEU A 51 25.45 27.19 8.13
N ARG A 52 25.03 26.94 6.88
CA ARG A 52 25.92 26.97 5.72
C ARG A 52 26.49 28.37 5.45
N GLN A 53 25.73 29.43 5.71
CA GLN A 53 26.19 30.81 5.56
C GLN A 53 27.13 31.23 6.70
N GLU A 54 26.90 30.75 7.93
CA GLU A 54 27.67 31.14 9.11
C GLU A 54 28.96 30.32 9.31
N LEU A 55 28.96 29.02 8.99
CA LEU A 55 30.10 28.11 9.21
C LEU A 55 30.98 27.92 7.96
N GLY A 56 30.51 28.36 6.78
CA GLY A 56 31.28 28.26 5.53
C GLY A 56 31.69 26.80 5.20
N PRO A 57 32.93 26.55 4.73
CA PRO A 57 33.36 25.25 4.21
C PRO A 57 33.32 24.10 5.23
N GLU A 58 33.27 24.37 6.54
CA GLU A 58 33.14 23.34 7.57
C GLU A 58 31.79 22.61 7.53
N PHE A 59 30.76 23.20 6.93
CA PHE A 59 29.48 22.54 6.69
C PHE A 59 29.56 21.44 5.62
N ASP A 60 30.45 21.58 4.61
CA ASP A 60 30.58 20.59 3.54
C ASP A 60 31.19 19.26 4.04
N ASP A 61 32.01 19.30 5.09
CA ASP A 61 32.53 18.10 5.74
C ASP A 61 31.47 17.35 6.55
N LEU A 62 30.43 18.04 7.04
CA LEU A 62 29.24 17.39 7.64
C LEU A 62 28.26 16.91 6.57
N ARG A 63 28.26 17.52 5.39
CA ARG A 63 27.37 17.17 4.30
C ARG A 63 27.72 15.83 3.67
N LYS A 64 29.01 15.49 3.55
CA LYS A 64 29.49 14.18 3.06
C LYS A 64 28.91 13.00 3.86
N PRO A 65 29.11 12.91 5.19
CA PRO A 65 28.56 11.79 5.97
C PRO A 65 27.03 11.77 5.99
N LEU A 66 26.36 12.93 5.95
CA LEU A 66 24.90 12.98 5.82
C LEU A 66 24.42 12.48 4.46
N ALA A 67 25.11 12.83 3.38
CA ALA A 67 24.83 12.35 2.03
C ALA A 67 25.05 10.83 1.91
N ASP A 68 26.13 10.32 2.49
CA ASP A 68 26.41 8.88 2.53
C ASP A 68 25.29 8.13 3.28
N LEU A 69 24.86 8.62 4.44
CA LEU A 69 23.73 8.04 5.19
C LEU A 69 22.41 8.10 4.41
N GLN A 70 22.19 9.19 3.67
CA GLN A 70 21.02 9.36 2.81
C GLN A 70 21.08 8.40 1.61
N GLU A 71 22.26 8.16 1.04
CA GLU A 71 22.49 7.20 -0.05
C GLU A 71 22.26 5.76 0.41
N LEU A 72 22.80 5.39 1.57
CA LEU A 72 22.53 4.12 2.26
C LEU A 72 21.04 3.92 2.55
N ARG A 73 20.33 4.98 2.98
CA ARG A 73 18.87 4.96 3.17
C ARG A 73 18.10 4.99 1.84
N GLY A 74 18.69 5.56 0.79
CA GLY A 74 18.15 5.64 -0.57
C GLY A 74 18.15 4.28 -1.27
N MET A 75 19.10 3.41 -0.93
CA MET A 75 19.10 1.98 -1.28
C MET A 75 18.09 1.17 -0.46
N THR A 76 16.91 1.72 -0.17
CA THR A 76 15.84 0.93 0.42
C THR A 76 15.33 -0.09 -0.61
N PRO A 77 15.08 -1.36 -0.23
CA PRO A 77 14.48 -2.35 -1.12
C PRO A 77 13.21 -1.83 -1.81
N LYS A 78 12.46 -0.98 -1.10
CA LYS A 78 11.29 -0.28 -1.64
C LYS A 78 11.63 0.65 -2.79
N SER A 79 12.74 1.40 -2.76
CA SER A 79 13.13 2.30 -3.86
C SER A 79 13.60 1.51 -5.09
N MET A 80 14.27 0.37 -4.91
CA MET A 80 14.62 -0.54 -6.01
C MET A 80 13.39 -1.18 -6.62
N VAL A 81 12.50 -1.74 -5.80
CA VAL A 81 11.23 -2.32 -6.26
C VAL A 81 10.38 -1.25 -6.96
N THR A 82 10.30 -0.04 -6.42
CA THR A 82 9.56 1.06 -7.06
C THR A 82 10.20 1.46 -8.39
N LYS A 83 11.54 1.55 -8.51
CA LYS A 83 12.20 1.84 -9.79
C LYS A 83 12.04 0.72 -10.81
N HIS A 84 11.99 -0.53 -10.38
CA HIS A 84 11.82 -1.69 -11.25
C HIS A 84 10.36 -1.93 -11.64
N LEU A 85 9.40 -1.65 -10.76
CA LEU A 85 7.96 -1.82 -11.02
C LEU A 85 7.35 -0.58 -11.70
N LEU A 86 7.69 0.65 -11.29
CA LEU A 86 7.12 1.88 -11.88
C LEU A 86 7.71 2.25 -13.25
N ASN A 87 8.98 1.94 -13.51
CA ASN A 87 9.61 2.27 -14.80
C ASN A 87 9.52 1.12 -15.81
N GLY A 88 8.92 -0.01 -15.44
CA GLY A 88 8.86 -1.22 -16.26
C GLY A 88 7.46 -1.72 -16.58
N ASP A 89 6.44 -1.33 -15.79
CA ASP A 89 5.14 -1.99 -15.85
C ASP A 89 3.95 -1.03 -15.66
N ASP A 90 3.78 -0.09 -16.60
CA ASP A 90 2.58 0.76 -16.71
C ASP A 90 1.28 -0.06 -16.81
N SER A 91 1.39 -1.34 -17.17
CA SER A 91 0.26 -2.25 -17.30
C SER A 91 -0.42 -2.55 -15.96
N LEU A 92 0.33 -2.59 -14.85
CA LEU A 92 -0.23 -2.79 -13.51
C LEU A 92 -1.07 -1.61 -13.04
N PHE A 93 -0.66 -0.38 -13.37
CA PHE A 93 -1.45 0.82 -13.06
C PHE A 93 -2.74 0.86 -13.87
N LYS A 94 -2.66 0.43 -15.12
CA LYS A 94 -3.82 0.33 -16.00
C LYS A 94 -4.77 -0.77 -15.52
N ASP A 95 -4.27 -1.94 -15.17
CA ASP A 95 -5.08 -3.04 -14.62
C ASP A 95 -5.69 -2.66 -13.27
N LEU A 96 -4.97 -1.95 -12.39
CA LEU A 96 -5.51 -1.45 -11.14
C LEU A 96 -6.64 -0.43 -11.38
N GLY A 97 -6.47 0.47 -12.35
CA GLY A 97 -7.51 1.42 -12.76
C GLY A 97 -8.72 0.75 -13.41
N THR A 98 -8.54 -0.42 -14.01
CA THR A 98 -9.62 -1.20 -14.63
C THR A 98 -10.30 -2.14 -13.62
N ALA A 99 -9.60 -2.54 -12.57
CA ALA A 99 -10.10 -3.42 -11.51
C ALA A 99 -10.81 -2.65 -10.37
N LEU A 100 -10.75 -1.32 -10.35
CA LEU A 100 -11.56 -0.51 -9.46
C LEU A 100 -12.99 -0.42 -10.00
N PRO A 101 -14.01 -0.90 -9.24
CA PRO A 101 -15.40 -0.79 -9.66
C PRO A 101 -15.80 0.69 -9.76
N ASP A 102 -16.51 1.02 -10.84
CA ASP A 102 -16.89 2.38 -11.19
C ASP A 102 -18.03 2.84 -10.25
N GLU A 103 -18.10 4.14 -9.92
CA GLU A 103 -19.04 4.70 -8.93
C GLU A 103 -20.52 4.42 -9.29
N LYS A 104 -20.79 4.23 -10.58
CA LYS A 104 -22.09 3.83 -11.15
C LYS A 104 -22.51 2.39 -10.79
N ASP A 105 -21.58 1.51 -10.43
CA ASP A 105 -21.90 0.14 -9.98
C ASP A 105 -22.30 0.11 -8.49
N PHE A 106 -21.92 1.13 -7.71
CA PHE A 106 -22.29 1.26 -6.30
C PHE A 106 -23.71 1.79 -6.08
N TYR A 107 -24.27 2.52 -7.05
CA TYR A 107 -25.62 3.11 -6.96
C TYR A 107 -26.62 2.59 -8.00
N GLY A 108 -26.27 1.56 -8.78
CA GLY A 108 -27.10 0.95 -9.81
C GLY A 108 -27.97 -0.20 -9.29
N THR A 109 -29.28 0.00 -9.31
CA THR A 109 -30.34 -0.97 -8.97
C THR A 109 -30.44 -2.15 -9.95
N ASN A 110 -29.37 -2.89 -10.21
CA ASN A 110 -29.43 -4.06 -11.10
C ASN A 110 -28.71 -5.24 -10.43
N SER A 111 -29.50 -6.09 -9.78
CA SER A 111 -29.12 -7.42 -9.33
C SER A 111 -28.59 -8.25 -10.51
N GLY A 112 -27.28 -8.33 -10.61
CA GLY A 112 -26.54 -9.19 -11.55
C GLY A 112 -25.26 -9.65 -10.87
N MET A 113 -25.40 -10.54 -9.88
CA MET A 113 -24.25 -11.21 -9.26
C MET A 113 -23.49 -11.98 -10.35
N PRO A 114 -22.16 -11.85 -10.48
CA PRO A 114 -21.38 -12.69 -11.36
C PRO A 114 -21.61 -14.17 -10.98
N ASP A 115 -21.92 -15.00 -11.98
CA ASP A 115 -22.19 -16.43 -11.82
C ASP A 115 -20.88 -17.14 -11.50
N TYR A 116 -20.51 -17.15 -10.22
CA TYR A 116 -19.46 -18.03 -9.73
C TYR A 116 -20.01 -19.45 -9.80
N PRO A 117 -19.35 -20.41 -10.49
CA PRO A 117 -19.76 -21.80 -10.44
C PRO A 117 -19.68 -22.24 -8.98
N MET A 118 -20.83 -22.33 -8.32
CA MET A 118 -20.87 -22.76 -6.94
C MET A 118 -20.32 -24.20 -6.88
N PRO A 119 -19.37 -24.49 -5.98
CA PRO A 119 -18.95 -25.86 -5.76
C PRO A 119 -20.21 -26.64 -5.40
N LYS A 120 -20.51 -27.68 -6.19
CA LYS A 120 -21.65 -28.56 -5.93
C LYS A 120 -21.42 -29.13 -4.55
N PHE A 121 -22.26 -28.76 -3.59
CA PHE A 121 -22.26 -29.41 -2.29
C PHE A 121 -22.59 -30.87 -2.53
N GLU A 122 -21.57 -31.73 -2.41
CA GLU A 122 -21.74 -33.16 -2.45
C GLU A 122 -22.79 -33.51 -1.37
N LYS A 123 -23.84 -34.19 -1.80
CA LYS A 123 -24.97 -34.54 -0.95
C LYS A 123 -24.43 -35.22 0.31
N PRO A 124 -24.88 -34.85 1.53
CA PRO A 124 -24.44 -35.52 2.74
C PRO A 124 -24.68 -37.03 2.60
N LEU A 125 -23.63 -37.82 2.82
CA LEU A 125 -23.71 -39.28 2.74
C LEU A 125 -24.87 -39.77 3.62
N GLU A 126 -25.73 -40.62 3.06
CA GLU A 126 -26.83 -41.18 3.84
C GLU A 126 -26.27 -42.16 4.89
N ARG A 127 -27.03 -42.43 5.96
CA ARG A 127 -26.58 -43.10 7.20
C ARG A 127 -25.94 -44.50 7.03
N ASN A 128 -25.82 -45.04 5.81
CA ASN A 128 -25.16 -46.31 5.51
C ASN A 128 -24.39 -46.33 4.17
N GLU A 129 -24.04 -45.16 3.62
CA GLU A 129 -23.33 -45.06 2.34
C GLU A 129 -21.81 -45.04 2.57
N ARG A 130 -21.05 -45.79 1.76
CA ARG A 130 -19.59 -45.81 1.85
C ARG A 130 -19.03 -44.58 1.11
N PRO A 131 -18.09 -43.82 1.71
CA PRO A 131 -17.52 -42.66 1.05
C PRO A 131 -16.80 -43.07 -0.24
N PRO A 132 -16.85 -42.24 -1.29
CA PRO A 132 -16.12 -42.49 -2.53
C PRO A 132 -14.61 -42.56 -2.23
N ILE A 133 -13.93 -43.57 -2.77
CA ILE A 133 -12.47 -43.71 -2.63
C ILE A 133 -11.82 -42.82 -3.68
N ASP A 134 -11.02 -41.87 -3.21
CA ASP A 134 -10.16 -41.03 -4.04
C ASP A 134 -8.91 -41.84 -4.46
N THR A 135 -8.85 -42.19 -5.74
CA THR A 135 -7.74 -42.96 -6.31
C THR A 135 -6.54 -42.10 -6.70
N ASP A 136 -6.68 -40.78 -6.72
CA ASP A 136 -5.62 -39.84 -7.13
C ASP A 136 -4.70 -39.45 -5.96
N ALA A 137 -5.01 -39.89 -4.73
CA ALA A 137 -4.19 -39.67 -3.54
C ALA A 137 -3.13 -40.78 -3.30
N THR A 138 -2.24 -41.04 -4.28
CA THR A 138 -1.03 -41.88 -4.12
C THR A 138 0.25 -41.06 -4.25
#